data_AF-A0A7K3L2T2-F1
#
_entry.id   AF-A0A7K3L2T2-F1
#
_cell.length_a   1.000
_cell.length_b   1.000
_cell.length_c   1.000
_cell.angle_alpha   90.00
_cell.angle_beta   90.00
_cell.angle_gamma   90.00
#
_symmetry.space_group_name_H-M   'P 1'
#
loop_
_entity.id
_entity.type
_entity.pdbx_description
1 polymer ?
#
loop_
_entity_poly.entity_id
_entity_poly.type
_entity_poly.pdbx_seq_one_letter_code
_entity_poly.pdbx_strand_id
1 'polypeptide(L)'
;MPYLIFVIIAATRWGMKLLGWAGVVAWAIILVWTGTKFGGFFNLVCAFMIVYCDRLSCLREGAARVLSVLIIVVMAGLIAVSAIVYGTYGTGTGADFLFARTAQQGQIWWATYEKADGAFRLDRVEGEILGAVNDGGSIAGNKGSTHGIYGMMYLNAPTDLVDGKLAQGSRYTEGGYAAMYYSGGLTGVLLFSLAMSGIFFFVIRGLGVALKRGRAIEVVMLARLFIVLQTALSMGTFADLIDPVSLGSYAYLIFSSFLRARGDRPCFLRMPCAS
;
A
#
# COMPACT_ATOMS: atom_id res chain seq x y z
N MET A 1 -3.73 7.58 -9.66
CA MET A 1 -4.49 6.65 -10.53
C MET A 1 -4.92 5.35 -9.84
N PRO A 2 -4.11 4.62 -9.05
CA PRO A 2 -4.51 3.29 -8.55
C PRO A 2 -5.68 3.29 -7.56
N TYR A 3 -6.00 4.41 -6.92
CA TYR A 3 -7.15 4.53 -6.00
C TYR A 3 -8.52 4.52 -6.69
N LEU A 4 -8.60 4.81 -8.00
CA LEU A 4 -9.87 4.79 -8.73
C LEU A 4 -10.48 3.39 -8.83
N ILE A 5 -9.65 2.35 -8.70
CA ILE A 5 -10.11 0.96 -8.75
C ILE A 5 -11.17 0.65 -7.69
N PHE A 6 -11.09 1.29 -6.51
CA PHE A 6 -12.07 1.12 -5.45
C PHE A 6 -13.45 1.62 -5.88
N VAL A 7 -13.52 2.73 -6.61
CA VAL A 7 -14.78 3.27 -7.14
C VAL A 7 -15.29 2.44 -8.31
N ILE A 8 -14.40 2.01 -9.21
CA ILE A 8 -14.75 1.15 -10.36
C ILE A 8 -15.36 -0.17 -9.87
N ILE A 9 -14.73 -0.82 -8.88
CA ILE A 9 -15.28 -2.03 -8.27
C ILE A 9 -16.57 -1.68 -7.51
N ALA A 10 -16.63 -0.59 -6.74
CA ALA A 10 -17.83 -0.20 -6.02
C ALA A 10 -19.04 0.11 -6.93
N ALA A 11 -18.81 0.56 -8.16
CA ALA A 11 -19.88 0.78 -9.15
C ALA A 11 -20.67 -0.51 -9.45
N THR A 12 -20.02 -1.67 -9.41
CA THR A 12 -20.72 -2.98 -9.55
C THR A 12 -21.69 -3.25 -8.40
N ARG A 13 -21.42 -2.71 -7.21
CA ARG A 13 -22.25 -2.80 -6.02
C ARG A 13 -23.37 -1.75 -6.03
N TRP A 14 -23.12 -0.56 -6.55
CA TRP A 14 -24.08 0.56 -6.58
C TRP A 14 -25.08 0.51 -7.74
N GLY A 15 -25.27 -0.66 -8.36
CA GLY A 15 -26.26 -0.87 -9.42
C GLY A 15 -25.75 -0.66 -10.85
N MET A 16 -24.55 -0.10 -11.03
CA MET A 16 -23.92 0.12 -12.34
C MET A 16 -23.08 -1.08 -12.79
N LYS A 17 -23.68 -2.28 -12.80
CA LYS A 17 -22.97 -3.56 -13.00
C LYS A 17 -22.17 -3.60 -14.31
N LEU A 18 -22.77 -3.20 -15.43
CA LEU A 18 -22.12 -3.24 -16.75
C LEU A 18 -20.89 -2.33 -16.77
N LEU A 19 -21.04 -1.08 -16.33
CA LEU A 19 -19.95 -0.10 -16.29
C LEU A 19 -18.84 -0.52 -15.32
N GLY A 20 -19.20 -1.03 -14.14
CA GLY A 20 -18.23 -1.49 -13.16
C GLY A 20 -17.40 -2.67 -13.67
N TRP A 21 -18.03 -3.71 -14.23
CA TRP A 21 -17.31 -4.86 -14.77
C TRP A 21 -16.47 -4.50 -16.00
N ALA A 22 -17.00 -3.68 -16.91
CA ALA A 22 -16.24 -3.17 -18.04
C ALA A 22 -15.01 -2.37 -17.57
N GLY A 23 -15.16 -1.54 -16.53
CA GLY A 23 -14.06 -0.80 -15.93
C GLY A 23 -13.01 -1.69 -15.26
N VAL A 24 -13.42 -2.75 -14.55
CA VAL A 24 -12.49 -3.73 -13.96
C VAL A 24 -11.67 -4.44 -15.04
N VAL A 25 -12.33 -4.90 -16.11
CA VAL A 25 -11.66 -5.56 -17.24
C VAL A 25 -10.71 -4.60 -17.93
N ALA A 26 -11.14 -3.36 -18.21
CA ALA A 26 -10.28 -2.33 -18.79
C ALA A 26 -9.06 -2.05 -17.90
N TRP A 27 -9.25 -1.97 -16.59
CA TRP A 27 -8.15 -1.80 -15.63
C TRP A 27 -7.17 -2.98 -15.67
N ALA A 28 -7.66 -4.21 -15.68
CA ALA A 28 -6.83 -5.40 -15.80
C ALA A 28 -6.02 -5.42 -17.11
N ILE A 29 -6.62 -5.00 -18.23
CA ILE A 29 -5.92 -4.85 -19.51
C ILE A 29 -4.83 -3.78 -19.41
N ILE A 30 -5.10 -2.63 -18.77
CA ILE A 30 -4.09 -1.59 -18.54
C ILE A 30 -2.93 -2.14 -17.70
N LEU A 31 -3.21 -2.94 -16.66
CA LEU A 31 -2.16 -3.56 -15.85
C LEU A 31 -1.26 -4.49 -16.69
N VAL A 32 -1.85 -5.30 -17.58
CA VAL A 32 -1.10 -6.13 -18.54
C VAL A 32 -0.29 -5.25 -19.50
N TRP A 33 -0.93 -4.24 -20.09
CA TRP A 33 -0.33 -3.36 -21.09
C TRP A 33 0.86 -2.57 -20.55
N THR A 34 0.73 -2.03 -19.34
CA THR A 34 1.78 -1.25 -18.67
C THR A 34 2.90 -2.13 -18.12
N GLY A 35 2.81 -3.46 -18.31
CA GLY A 35 3.79 -4.40 -17.80
C GLY A 35 3.88 -4.41 -16.27
N THR A 36 2.80 -4.00 -15.58
CA THR A 36 2.80 -4.07 -14.11
C THR A 36 2.98 -5.50 -13.66
N LYS A 37 3.92 -5.69 -12.74
CA LYS A 37 4.25 -7.00 -12.16
C LYS A 37 3.11 -7.47 -11.23
N PHE A 38 3.30 -8.63 -10.62
CA PHE A 38 2.41 -9.26 -9.63
C PHE A 38 1.69 -8.28 -8.68
N GLY A 39 2.41 -7.27 -8.14
CA GLY A 39 1.83 -6.29 -7.20
C GLY A 39 0.61 -5.53 -7.72
N GLY A 40 0.52 -5.25 -9.02
CA GLY A 40 -0.65 -4.58 -9.61
C GLY A 40 -1.92 -5.43 -9.53
N PHE A 41 -1.80 -6.71 -9.88
CA PHE A 41 -2.90 -7.68 -9.79
C PHE A 41 -3.25 -8.04 -8.35
N PHE A 42 -2.25 -8.14 -7.47
CA PHE A 42 -2.47 -8.34 -6.04
C PHE A 42 -3.28 -7.17 -5.45
N ASN A 43 -2.93 -5.93 -5.77
CA ASN A 43 -3.67 -4.74 -5.35
C ASN A 43 -5.13 -4.75 -5.86
N LEU A 44 -5.37 -5.23 -7.07
CA LEU A 44 -6.73 -5.40 -7.61
C LEU A 44 -7.55 -6.38 -6.75
N VAL A 45 -6.96 -7.52 -6.37
CA VAL A 45 -7.61 -8.51 -5.49
C VAL A 45 -7.86 -7.92 -4.09
N CYS A 46 -6.88 -7.22 -3.50
CA CYS A 46 -7.07 -6.53 -2.23
C CYS A 46 -8.20 -5.48 -2.31
N ALA A 47 -8.28 -4.70 -3.38
CA ALA A 47 -9.36 -3.74 -3.58
C ALA A 47 -10.73 -4.42 -3.66
N PHE A 48 -10.83 -5.56 -4.36
CA PHE A 48 -12.04 -6.38 -4.37
C PHE A 48 -12.43 -6.84 -2.97
N MET A 49 -11.48 -7.37 -2.20
CA MET A 49 -11.74 -7.83 -0.83
C MET A 49 -12.22 -6.69 0.07
N ILE A 50 -11.66 -5.50 -0.05
CA ILE A 50 -12.08 -4.33 0.73
C ILE A 50 -13.49 -3.88 0.32
N VAL A 51 -13.78 -3.76 -0.99
CA VAL A 51 -15.09 -3.30 -1.47
C VAL A 51 -16.24 -4.23 -1.08
N TYR A 52 -15.95 -5.54 -1.05
CA TYR A 52 -16.91 -6.58 -0.71
C TYR A 52 -16.76 -7.13 0.71
N CYS A 53 -15.95 -6.50 1.56
CA CYS A 53 -15.60 -7.03 2.88
C CYS A 53 -16.82 -7.39 3.73
N ASP A 54 -17.90 -6.60 3.65
CA ASP A 54 -19.14 -6.88 4.36
C ASP A 54 -19.89 -8.11 3.83
N ARG A 55 -19.96 -8.30 2.52
CA ARG A 55 -20.57 -9.50 1.92
C ARG A 55 -19.71 -10.73 2.17
N LEU A 56 -18.39 -10.59 2.10
CA LEU A 56 -17.42 -11.66 2.36
C LEU A 56 -17.49 -12.15 3.81
N SER A 57 -17.70 -11.23 4.76
CA SER A 57 -17.84 -11.55 6.18
C SER A 57 -19.13 -12.34 6.50
N CYS A 58 -20.13 -12.30 5.61
CA CYS A 58 -21.39 -13.01 5.76
C CYS A 58 -21.45 -14.33 4.98
N LEU A 59 -20.36 -14.73 4.29
CA LEU A 59 -20.32 -16.00 3.56
C LEU A 59 -20.43 -17.17 4.53
N ARG A 60 -21.22 -18.19 4.16
CA ARG A 60 -21.19 -19.49 4.85
C ARG A 60 -19.78 -20.06 4.77
N GLU A 61 -19.33 -20.78 5.80
CA GLU A 61 -17.96 -21.31 5.89
C GLU A 61 -17.50 -22.06 4.62
N GLY A 62 -18.39 -22.86 4.01
CA GLY A 62 -18.09 -23.57 2.76
C GLY A 62 -17.81 -22.63 1.59
N ALA A 63 -18.59 -21.56 1.43
CA ALA A 63 -18.39 -20.57 0.37
C ALA A 63 -17.14 -19.71 0.62
N ALA A 64 -16.87 -19.35 1.89
CA ALA A 64 -15.64 -18.66 2.27
C ALA A 64 -14.41 -19.52 1.95
N ARG A 65 -14.45 -20.82 2.24
CA ARG A 65 -13.37 -21.76 1.92
C ARG A 65 -13.12 -21.85 0.40
N VAL A 66 -14.18 -22.00 -0.40
CA VAL A 66 -14.07 -22.02 -1.88
C VAL A 66 -13.46 -20.72 -2.40
N LEU A 67 -13.90 -19.57 -1.90
CA LEU A 67 -13.35 -18.29 -2.31
C LEU A 67 -11.87 -18.13 -1.92
N SER A 68 -11.50 -18.54 -0.70
CA SER A 68 -10.10 -18.51 -0.28
C SER A 68 -9.21 -19.40 -1.16
N VAL A 69 -9.67 -20.60 -1.49
CA VAL A 69 -8.98 -21.49 -2.44
C VAL A 69 -8.87 -20.84 -3.81
N LEU A 70 -9.94 -20.22 -4.31
CA LEU A 70 -9.92 -19.51 -5.60
C LEU A 70 -8.89 -18.37 -5.60
N ILE A 71 -8.84 -17.55 -4.55
CA ILE A 71 -7.85 -16.48 -4.41
C ILE A 71 -6.43 -17.05 -4.42
N ILE A 72 -6.17 -18.12 -3.67
CA ILE A 72 -4.88 -18.80 -3.63
C ILE A 72 -4.50 -19.32 -5.02
N VAL A 73 -5.43 -19.97 -5.73
CA VAL A 73 -5.20 -20.51 -7.07
C VAL A 73 -4.90 -19.40 -8.07
N VAL A 74 -5.65 -18.29 -8.04
CA VAL A 74 -5.39 -17.13 -8.91
C VAL A 74 -4.04 -16.51 -8.60
N MET A 75 -3.68 -16.35 -7.32
CA MET A 75 -2.36 -15.84 -6.93
C MET A 75 -1.23 -16.78 -7.37
N ALA A 76 -1.37 -18.07 -7.15
CA ALA A 76 -0.41 -19.08 -7.58
C ALA A 76 -0.25 -19.08 -9.11
N GLY A 77 -1.35 -18.94 -9.85
CA GLY A 77 -1.35 -18.83 -11.30
C GLY A 77 -0.61 -17.58 -11.79
N LEU A 78 -0.85 -16.41 -11.16
CA LEU A 78 -0.13 -15.18 -11.50
C LEU A 78 1.37 -15.29 -11.20
N ILE A 79 1.74 -15.92 -10.07
CA ILE A 79 3.15 -16.18 -9.72
C ILE A 79 3.77 -17.12 -10.77
N ALA A 80 3.10 -18.21 -11.12
CA ALA A 80 3.58 -19.17 -12.12
C ALA A 80 3.78 -18.51 -13.49
N VAL A 81 2.80 -17.71 -13.97
CA VAL A 81 2.93 -16.95 -15.21
C VAL A 81 4.12 -16.00 -15.15
N SER A 82 4.32 -15.29 -14.04
CA SER A 82 5.46 -14.38 -13.89
C SER A 82 6.81 -15.11 -13.92
N ALA A 83 6.89 -16.30 -13.32
CA ALA A 83 8.08 -17.13 -13.33
C ALA A 83 8.35 -17.75 -14.71
N ILE A 84 7.30 -18.17 -15.43
CA ILE A 84 7.40 -18.68 -16.80
C ILE A 84 7.88 -17.57 -17.73
N VAL A 85 7.23 -16.39 -17.72
CA VAL A 85 7.63 -15.26 -18.56
C VAL A 85 9.08 -14.86 -18.31
N TYR A 86 9.50 -14.79 -17.04
CA TYR A 86 10.91 -14.53 -16.72
C TYR A 86 11.84 -15.64 -17.22
N GLY A 87 11.46 -16.92 -17.08
CA GLY A 87 12.26 -18.03 -17.58
C GLY A 87 12.32 -18.13 -19.10
N THR A 88 11.29 -17.66 -19.81
CA THR A 88 11.21 -17.68 -21.28
C THR A 88 11.95 -16.52 -21.92
N TYR A 89 11.92 -15.33 -21.31
CA TYR A 89 12.49 -14.10 -21.90
C TYR A 89 13.69 -13.53 -21.13
N GLY A 90 14.04 -14.11 -19.99
CA GLY A 90 15.16 -13.70 -19.14
C GLY A 90 16.36 -14.65 -19.23
N THR A 91 17.42 -14.31 -18.50
CA THR A 91 18.71 -15.02 -18.52
C THR A 91 18.84 -16.10 -17.43
N GLY A 92 17.74 -16.44 -16.73
CA GLY A 92 17.76 -17.37 -15.61
C GLY A 92 16.49 -18.22 -15.53
N THR A 93 16.44 -19.19 -14.62
CA THR A 93 15.28 -20.07 -14.48
C THR A 93 14.13 -19.36 -13.75
N GLY A 94 12.90 -19.87 -13.91
CA GLY A 94 11.75 -19.40 -13.12
C GLY A 94 11.95 -19.61 -11.61
N ALA A 95 12.75 -20.59 -11.19
CA ALA A 95 13.10 -20.79 -9.78
C ALA A 95 14.05 -19.68 -9.27
N ASP A 96 15.07 -19.33 -10.05
CA ASP A 96 15.99 -18.23 -9.71
C ASP A 96 15.25 -16.91 -9.53
N PHE A 97 14.22 -16.68 -10.36
CA PHE A 97 13.34 -15.52 -10.21
C PHE A 97 12.62 -15.49 -8.86
N LEU A 98 12.00 -16.60 -8.45
CA LEU A 98 11.25 -16.67 -7.19
C LEU A 98 12.17 -16.52 -5.98
N PHE A 99 13.34 -17.16 -5.99
CA PHE A 99 14.34 -17.01 -4.95
C PHE A 99 14.88 -15.58 -4.88
N ALA A 100 15.25 -14.99 -6.01
CA ALA A 100 15.71 -13.61 -6.07
C ALA A 100 14.64 -12.63 -5.56
N ARG A 101 13.37 -12.82 -5.93
CA ARG A 101 12.27 -11.95 -5.47
C ARG A 101 12.02 -12.04 -3.97
N THR A 102 12.08 -13.23 -3.40
CA THR A 102 11.89 -13.46 -1.95
C THR A 102 13.06 -12.88 -1.16
N ALA A 103 14.29 -13.12 -1.62
CA ALA A 103 15.49 -12.58 -0.99
C ALA A 103 15.54 -11.03 -1.06
N GLN A 104 15.13 -10.44 -2.18
CA GLN A 104 15.17 -8.98 -2.39
C GLN A 104 14.27 -8.18 -1.44
N GLN A 105 13.12 -8.72 -1.00
CA GLN A 105 12.21 -8.00 -0.08
C GLN A 105 12.79 -7.93 1.34
N GLY A 106 13.42 -9.00 1.82
CA GLY A 106 14.03 -9.04 3.17
C GLY A 106 15.46 -8.52 3.26
N GLN A 107 16.16 -8.33 2.13
CA GLN A 107 17.59 -8.01 2.12
C GLN A 107 17.93 -6.72 2.88
N ILE A 108 17.13 -5.66 2.70
CA ILE A 108 17.37 -4.36 3.35
C ILE A 108 17.16 -4.47 4.86
N TRP A 109 16.15 -5.24 5.29
CA TRP A 109 15.91 -5.50 6.70
C TRP A 109 17.12 -6.19 7.34
N TRP A 110 17.56 -7.33 6.79
CA TRP A 110 18.66 -8.09 7.37
C TRP A 110 20.00 -7.37 7.30
N ALA A 111 20.30 -6.67 6.20
CA ALA A 111 21.53 -5.88 6.09
C ALA A 111 21.55 -4.70 7.07
N THR A 112 20.40 -4.05 7.29
CA THR A 112 20.28 -2.99 8.30
C THR A 112 20.41 -3.57 9.71
N TYR A 113 19.82 -4.74 9.96
CA TYR A 113 19.89 -5.43 11.24
C TYR A 113 21.34 -5.79 11.62
N GLU A 114 22.15 -6.24 10.66
CA GLU A 114 23.57 -6.53 10.87
C GLU A 114 24.41 -5.27 11.15
N LYS A 115 24.10 -4.16 10.46
CA LYS A 115 24.84 -2.89 10.60
C LYS A 115 24.40 -2.03 11.79
N ALA A 116 23.21 -2.25 12.30
CA ALA A 116 22.67 -1.48 13.41
C ALA A 116 23.02 -2.15 14.74
N ASP A 117 23.48 -1.34 15.68
CA ASP A 117 23.72 -1.67 17.08
C ASP A 117 22.43 -1.81 17.92
N GLY A 118 21.26 -1.55 17.32
CA GLY A 118 19.95 -1.61 17.98
C GLY A 118 19.71 -0.49 18.99
N ALA A 119 20.62 0.48 19.09
CA ALA A 119 20.49 1.62 20.00
C ALA A 119 19.50 2.66 19.48
N PHE A 120 18.83 3.35 20.40
CA PHE A 120 17.96 4.47 20.08
C PHE A 120 18.81 5.70 19.71
N ARG A 121 18.56 6.28 18.53
CA ARG A 121 19.29 7.40 17.94
C ARG A 121 18.36 8.56 17.64
N LEU A 122 18.37 9.55 18.53
CA LEU A 122 17.49 10.72 18.43
C LEU A 122 17.75 11.54 17.16
N ASP A 123 19.02 11.67 16.75
CA ASP A 123 19.45 12.34 15.51
C ASP A 123 18.81 11.71 14.26
N ARG A 124 18.63 10.38 14.28
CA ARG A 124 17.99 9.65 13.17
C ARG A 124 16.49 9.83 13.17
N VAL A 125 15.84 9.84 14.34
CA VAL A 125 14.41 10.14 14.45
C VAL A 125 14.11 11.55 13.94
N GLU A 126 14.95 12.53 14.28
CA GLU A 126 14.82 13.88 13.74
C GLU A 126 14.95 13.89 12.20
N GLY A 127 15.93 13.17 11.66
CA GLY A 127 16.09 13.00 10.21
C GLY A 127 14.86 12.40 9.52
N GLU A 128 14.20 11.41 10.12
CA GLU A 128 12.96 10.82 9.60
C GLU A 128 11.80 11.83 9.60
N ILE A 129 11.67 12.63 10.66
CA ILE A 129 10.63 13.67 10.78
C ILE A 129 10.88 14.80 9.78
N LEU A 130 12.12 15.29 9.68
CA LEU A 130 12.49 16.33 8.73
C LEU A 130 12.35 15.84 7.29
N GLY A 131 12.66 14.57 7.03
CA GLY A 131 12.45 13.92 5.74
C GLY A 131 10.99 13.85 5.32
N ALA A 132 10.05 13.81 6.27
CA ALA A 132 8.62 13.93 5.96
C ALA A 132 8.25 15.30 5.39
N VAL A 133 8.93 16.37 5.82
CA VAL A 133 8.63 17.76 5.42
C VAL A 133 9.44 18.21 4.22
N ASN A 134 10.71 17.82 4.16
CA ASN A 134 11.70 18.29 3.20
C ASN A 134 12.09 17.22 2.17
N ASP A 135 11.23 16.25 1.89
CA ASP A 135 11.50 15.24 0.85
C ASP A 135 11.77 15.93 -0.50
N GLY A 136 12.69 15.38 -1.29
CA GLY A 136 13.16 15.99 -2.54
C GLY A 136 12.12 16.10 -3.66
N GLY A 137 10.84 15.83 -3.38
CA GLY A 137 9.68 15.94 -4.28
C GLY A 137 9.67 14.94 -5.43
N SER A 138 10.77 14.21 -5.65
CA SER A 138 10.94 13.19 -6.68
C SER A 138 11.97 12.17 -6.23
N ILE A 139 11.98 10.99 -6.87
CA ILE A 139 12.97 9.96 -6.56
C ILE A 139 14.40 10.46 -6.79
N ALA A 140 14.63 11.21 -7.89
CA ALA A 140 15.93 11.76 -8.21
C ALA A 140 16.35 12.91 -7.28
N GLY A 141 15.39 13.64 -6.71
CA GLY A 141 15.64 14.73 -5.76
C GLY A 141 16.08 14.24 -4.36
N ASN A 142 15.94 12.95 -4.07
CA ASN A 142 16.32 12.36 -2.78
C ASN A 142 17.74 11.78 -2.76
N LYS A 143 18.63 12.29 -3.64
CA LYS A 143 20.06 11.94 -3.59
C LYS A 143 20.69 12.50 -2.32
N GLY A 144 21.43 11.66 -1.61
CA GLY A 144 22.06 11.98 -0.33
C GLY A 144 21.07 12.04 0.85
N SER A 145 19.80 11.72 0.64
CA SER A 145 18.80 11.75 1.71
C SER A 145 19.03 10.65 2.74
N THR A 146 18.79 10.97 4.02
CA THR A 146 19.07 10.09 5.16
C THR A 146 17.83 9.52 5.82
N HIS A 147 16.64 9.70 5.23
CA HIS A 147 15.35 9.26 5.77
C HIS A 147 14.73 8.11 4.97
N GLY A 148 13.86 7.35 5.62
CA GLY A 148 13.06 6.27 5.04
C GLY A 148 13.91 5.30 4.21
N ILE A 149 13.36 4.90 3.07
CA ILE A 149 14.03 3.99 2.13
C ILE A 149 15.35 4.56 1.61
N TYR A 150 15.47 5.88 1.45
CA TYR A 150 16.67 6.51 0.90
C TYR A 150 17.86 6.39 1.85
N GLY A 151 17.65 6.68 3.13
CA GLY A 151 18.65 6.45 4.16
C GLY A 151 19.10 4.99 4.22
N MET A 152 18.15 4.06 4.11
CA MET A 152 18.46 2.62 4.09
C MET A 152 19.20 2.19 2.82
N MET A 153 18.95 2.81 1.67
CA MET A 153 19.71 2.57 0.44
C MET A 153 21.18 2.94 0.62
N TYR A 154 21.47 4.16 1.12
CA TYR A 154 22.83 4.62 1.35
C TYR A 154 23.54 3.87 2.49
N LEU A 155 22.80 3.38 3.48
CA LEU A 155 23.37 2.53 4.53
C LEU A 155 23.83 1.17 3.99
N ASN A 156 23.10 0.61 3.03
CA ASN A 156 23.26 -0.79 2.63
C ASN A 156 23.99 -1.00 1.29
N ALA A 157 24.17 0.05 0.48
CA ALA A 157 24.83 -0.02 -0.81
C ALA A 157 25.80 1.15 -1.04
N PRO A 158 26.82 0.98 -1.91
CA PRO A 158 27.73 2.04 -2.31
C PRO A 158 26.99 3.27 -2.88
N THR A 159 27.45 4.46 -2.51
CA THR A 159 26.81 5.76 -2.83
C THR A 159 26.66 5.97 -4.33
N ASP A 160 27.67 5.62 -5.13
CA ASP A 160 27.68 5.71 -6.59
C ASP A 160 26.56 4.87 -7.24
N LEU A 161 26.34 3.66 -6.72
CA LEU A 161 25.26 2.79 -7.20
C LEU A 161 23.88 3.34 -6.84
N VAL A 162 23.73 3.87 -5.62
CA VAL A 162 22.48 4.48 -5.16
C VAL A 162 22.16 5.74 -5.97
N ASP A 163 23.13 6.62 -6.15
CA ASP A 163 22.98 7.86 -6.92
C ASP A 163 22.61 7.58 -8.38
N GLY A 164 23.22 6.55 -8.98
CA GLY A 164 22.87 6.09 -10.32
C GLY A 164 21.42 5.61 -10.42
N LYS A 165 20.93 4.82 -9.45
CA LYS A 165 19.53 4.36 -9.40
C LYS A 165 18.55 5.51 -9.22
N LEU A 166 18.81 6.40 -8.28
CA LEU A 166 17.94 7.54 -8.00
C LEU A 166 17.86 8.50 -9.19
N ALA A 167 18.99 8.72 -9.89
CA ALA A 167 19.03 9.52 -11.12
C ALA A 167 18.10 8.95 -12.22
N GLN A 168 17.97 7.63 -12.30
CA GLN A 168 17.07 6.96 -13.25
C GLN A 168 15.61 6.91 -12.78
N GLY A 169 15.28 7.55 -11.65
CA GLY A 169 13.95 7.50 -11.06
C GLY A 169 13.61 6.13 -10.43
N SER A 170 14.63 5.34 -10.08
CA SER A 170 14.47 4.01 -9.50
C SER A 170 14.92 4.00 -8.04
N ARG A 171 14.14 3.35 -7.18
CA ARG A 171 14.45 3.15 -5.76
C ARG A 171 14.09 1.74 -5.31
N TYR A 172 14.57 1.34 -4.14
CA TYR A 172 14.14 0.10 -3.51
C TYR A 172 12.68 0.19 -3.06
N THR A 173 12.05 -0.97 -2.87
CA THR A 173 10.60 -1.06 -2.66
C THR A 173 10.19 -1.22 -1.21
N GLU A 174 11.12 -1.58 -0.31
CA GLU A 174 10.81 -1.85 1.10
C GLU A 174 11.99 -1.45 1.99
N GLY A 175 11.70 -0.73 3.08
CA GLY A 175 12.71 -0.23 4.02
C GLY A 175 12.15 0.60 5.17
N GLY A 176 10.82 0.77 5.27
CA GLY A 176 10.19 1.50 6.36
C GLY A 176 10.51 0.89 7.72
N TYR A 177 10.31 -0.41 7.89
CA TYR A 177 10.68 -1.10 9.14
C TYR A 177 12.19 -1.05 9.42
N ALA A 178 13.03 -1.15 8.39
CA ALA A 178 14.48 -1.04 8.53
C ALA A 178 14.89 0.37 9.03
N ALA A 179 14.29 1.43 8.47
CA ALA A 179 14.52 2.81 8.89
C ALA A 179 14.11 3.05 10.35
N MET A 180 12.95 2.52 10.75
CA MET A 180 12.48 2.62 12.14
C MET A 180 13.33 1.82 13.11
N TYR A 181 13.84 0.65 12.70
CA TYR A 181 14.79 -0.14 13.48
C TYR A 181 16.14 0.59 13.62
N TYR A 182 16.65 1.15 12.53
CA TYR A 182 17.91 1.90 12.53
C TYR A 182 17.85 3.14 13.44
N SER A 183 16.69 3.81 13.46
CA SER A 183 16.46 5.02 14.24
C SER A 183 16.17 4.75 15.72
N GLY A 184 15.34 3.75 16.04
CA GLY A 184 14.82 3.54 17.40
C GLY A 184 14.98 2.13 17.96
N GLY A 185 15.75 1.26 17.30
CA GLY A 185 15.85 -0.16 17.64
C GLY A 185 14.49 -0.87 17.57
N LEU A 186 14.34 -1.93 18.37
CA LEU A 186 13.07 -2.67 18.48
C LEU A 186 11.92 -1.78 18.96
N THR A 187 12.19 -0.84 19.87
CA THR A 187 11.19 0.10 20.37
C THR A 187 10.62 0.96 19.23
N GLY A 188 11.48 1.46 18.33
CA GLY A 188 11.05 2.20 17.13
C GLY A 188 10.12 1.39 16.24
N VAL A 189 10.45 0.11 15.98
CA VAL A 189 9.62 -0.81 15.18
C VAL A 189 8.25 -1.05 15.82
N LEU A 190 8.21 -1.23 17.14
CA LEU A 190 6.95 -1.47 17.87
C LEU A 190 6.05 -0.23 17.86
N LEU A 191 6.62 0.95 18.16
CA LEU A 191 5.88 2.21 18.12
C LEU A 191 5.36 2.50 16.71
N PHE A 192 6.19 2.27 15.69
CA PHE A 192 5.79 2.43 14.30
C PHE A 192 4.64 1.48 13.92
N SER A 193 4.73 0.21 14.32
CA SER A 193 3.68 -0.79 14.11
C SER A 193 2.35 -0.36 14.73
N LEU A 194 2.37 0.11 15.98
CA LEU A 194 1.18 0.57 16.69
C LEU A 194 0.57 1.81 16.04
N ALA A 195 1.40 2.82 15.72
CA ALA A 195 0.96 4.05 15.09
C ALA A 195 0.33 3.77 13.72
N MET A 196 1.02 3.02 12.86
CA MET A 196 0.52 2.68 11.53
C MET A 196 -0.75 1.84 11.60
N SER A 197 -0.82 0.86 12.51
CA SER A 197 -2.02 0.04 12.69
C SER A 197 -3.24 0.87 13.09
N GLY A 198 -3.06 1.83 14.00
CA GLY A 198 -4.11 2.78 14.39
C GLY A 198 -4.61 3.60 13.19
N ILE A 199 -3.69 4.16 12.41
CA ILE A 199 -4.04 4.98 11.23
C ILE A 199 -4.76 4.12 10.18
N PHE A 200 -4.22 2.94 9.85
CA PHE A 200 -4.85 2.00 8.91
C PHE A 200 -6.26 1.61 9.34
N PHE A 201 -6.47 1.35 10.64
CA PHE A 201 -7.79 1.02 11.17
C PHE A 201 -8.81 2.12 10.86
N PHE A 202 -8.50 3.39 11.12
CA PHE A 202 -9.41 4.49 10.84
C PHE A 202 -9.70 4.65 9.35
N VAL A 203 -8.68 4.51 8.49
CA VAL A 203 -8.84 4.64 7.04
C VAL A 203 -9.67 3.51 6.46
N ILE A 204 -9.36 2.25 6.79
CA ILE A 204 -10.12 1.08 6.31
C ILE A 204 -11.57 1.14 6.81
N ARG A 205 -11.78 1.50 8.09
CA ARG A 205 -13.11 1.67 8.66
C ARG A 205 -13.88 2.77 7.93
N GLY A 206 -13.27 3.93 7.73
CA GLY A 206 -13.86 5.04 6.99
C GLY A 206 -14.24 4.63 5.56
N LEU A 207 -13.34 3.92 4.88
CA LEU A 207 -13.54 3.44 3.52
C LEU A 207 -14.73 2.48 3.44
N GLY A 208 -14.82 1.52 4.38
CA GLY A 208 -15.96 0.62 4.47
C GLY A 208 -17.30 1.33 4.69
N VAL A 209 -17.33 2.37 5.54
CA VAL A 209 -18.54 3.19 5.74
C VAL A 209 -18.91 3.98 4.48
N ALA A 210 -17.94 4.61 3.82
CA ALA A 210 -18.16 5.36 2.58
C ALA A 210 -18.68 4.46 1.45
N LEU A 211 -18.11 3.25 1.30
CA LEU A 211 -18.52 2.24 0.33
C LEU A 211 -19.97 1.77 0.56
N LYS A 212 -20.34 1.48 1.81
CA LYS A 212 -21.71 1.07 2.17
C LYS A 212 -22.74 2.16 1.85
N ARG A 213 -22.37 3.43 2.01
CA ARG A 213 -23.25 4.59 1.82
C ARG A 213 -23.25 5.17 0.40
N GLY A 214 -22.51 4.58 -0.55
CA GLY A 214 -22.50 5.08 -1.93
C GLY A 214 -21.71 6.38 -2.13
N ARG A 215 -20.82 6.74 -1.21
CA ARG A 215 -20.17 8.07 -1.20
C ARG A 215 -18.90 8.08 -2.04
N ALA A 216 -19.05 8.18 -3.36
CA ALA A 216 -17.94 8.06 -4.32
C ALA A 216 -16.74 8.97 -4.03
N ILE A 217 -16.97 10.26 -3.73
CA ILE A 217 -15.88 11.21 -3.45
C ILE A 217 -15.06 10.76 -2.24
N GLU A 218 -15.72 10.31 -1.17
CA GLU A 218 -15.03 9.86 0.05
C GLU A 218 -14.26 8.57 -0.17
N VAL A 219 -14.82 7.67 -0.99
CA VAL A 219 -14.12 6.45 -1.39
C VAL A 219 -12.83 6.81 -2.13
N VAL A 220 -12.85 7.80 -3.04
CA VAL A 220 -11.63 8.26 -3.73
C VAL A 220 -10.61 8.81 -2.73
N MET A 221 -11.02 9.70 -1.82
CA MET A 221 -10.10 10.33 -0.86
C MET A 221 -9.48 9.31 0.11
N LEU A 222 -10.31 8.42 0.67
CA LEU A 222 -9.87 7.38 1.59
C LEU A 222 -9.06 6.29 0.90
N ALA A 223 -9.39 5.94 -0.35
CA ALA A 223 -8.59 5.01 -1.15
C ALA A 223 -7.22 5.59 -1.52
N ARG A 224 -7.14 6.90 -1.84
CA ARG A 224 -5.85 7.57 -2.04
C ARG A 224 -5.02 7.50 -0.77
N LEU A 225 -5.60 7.89 0.37
CA LEU A 225 -4.91 7.86 1.65
C LEU A 225 -4.45 6.45 2.02
N PHE A 226 -5.27 5.43 1.77
CA PHE A 226 -4.89 4.03 1.97
C PHE A 226 -3.65 3.63 1.15
N ILE A 227 -3.55 4.06 -0.11
CA ILE A 227 -2.38 3.79 -0.95
C ILE A 227 -1.15 4.54 -0.45
N VAL A 228 -1.30 5.82 -0.09
CA VAL A 228 -0.20 6.61 0.49
C VAL A 228 0.31 5.97 1.79
N LEU A 229 -0.58 5.48 2.65
CA LEU A 229 -0.21 4.79 3.88
C LEU A 229 0.52 3.46 3.63
N GLN A 230 0.20 2.73 2.57
CA GLN A 230 0.98 1.55 2.18
C GLN A 230 2.40 1.93 1.79
N THR A 231 2.57 3.02 1.04
CA THR A 231 3.90 3.54 0.70
C THR A 231 4.66 3.99 1.94
N ALA A 232 4.01 4.72 2.86
CA ALA A 232 4.60 5.11 4.13
C ALA A 232 5.01 3.90 4.99
N LEU A 233 4.16 2.86 5.07
CA LEU A 233 4.46 1.63 5.80
C LEU A 233 5.66 0.89 5.20
N SER A 234 5.64 0.70 3.89
CA SER A 234 6.62 -0.12 3.17
C SER A 234 7.96 0.59 3.00
N MET A 235 7.95 1.87 2.63
CA MET A 235 9.15 2.64 2.29
C MET A 235 9.60 3.61 3.38
N GLY A 236 8.80 3.88 4.42
CA GLY A 236 9.14 4.86 5.45
C GLY A 236 9.16 6.31 4.95
N THR A 237 8.50 6.60 3.83
CA THR A 237 8.42 7.96 3.27
C THR A 237 7.07 8.59 3.60
N PHE A 238 7.05 9.69 4.34
CA PHE A 238 5.81 10.30 4.86
C PHE A 238 5.40 11.60 4.17
N ALA A 239 6.19 12.12 3.23
CA ALA A 239 5.89 13.38 2.54
C ALA A 239 4.51 13.40 1.87
N ASP A 240 4.12 12.31 1.22
CA ASP A 240 2.82 12.18 0.58
C ASP A 240 1.64 12.25 1.57
N LEU A 241 1.86 12.06 2.89
CA LEU A 241 0.80 12.21 3.90
C LEU A 241 0.52 13.67 4.25
N ILE A 242 1.48 14.56 4.05
CA ILE A 242 1.36 15.99 4.39
C ILE A 242 1.36 16.88 3.14
N ASP A 243 1.36 16.27 1.95
CA ASP A 243 1.27 17.01 0.69
C ASP A 243 -0.06 17.80 0.61
N PRO A 244 -0.11 18.90 -0.16
CA PRO A 244 -1.31 19.74 -0.26
C PRO A 244 -2.58 18.96 -0.63
N VAL A 245 -2.44 17.90 -1.43
CA VAL A 245 -3.57 17.05 -1.83
C VAL A 245 -4.07 16.19 -0.66
N SER A 246 -3.18 15.61 0.16
CA SER A 246 -3.56 14.92 1.40
C SER A 246 -4.19 15.86 2.40
N LEU A 247 -3.62 17.05 2.61
CA LEU A 247 -4.19 18.05 3.51
C LEU A 247 -5.61 18.46 3.06
N GLY A 248 -5.80 18.71 1.76
CA GLY A 248 -7.12 18.97 1.20
C GLY A 248 -8.09 17.79 1.35
N SER A 249 -7.60 16.55 1.21
CA SER A 249 -8.38 15.33 1.44
C SER A 249 -8.84 15.23 2.90
N TYR A 250 -7.95 15.53 3.86
CA TYR A 250 -8.29 15.55 5.28
C TYR A 250 -9.32 16.63 5.61
N ALA A 251 -9.10 17.86 5.12
CA ALA A 251 -10.02 18.96 5.31
C ALA A 251 -11.42 18.62 4.78
N TYR A 252 -11.50 18.01 3.59
CA TYR A 252 -12.76 17.55 3.02
C TYR A 252 -13.43 16.48 3.88
N LEU A 253 -12.70 15.44 4.31
CA LEU A 253 -13.25 14.36 5.13
C LEU A 253 -13.73 14.86 6.50
N ILE A 254 -12.99 15.79 7.11
CA ILE A 254 -13.37 16.43 8.36
C ILE A 254 -14.64 17.27 8.15
N PHE A 255 -14.65 18.14 7.14
CA PHE A 255 -15.79 18.99 6.83
C PHE A 255 -17.05 18.16 6.50
N SER A 256 -16.90 17.13 5.67
CA SER A 256 -18.00 16.23 5.31
C SER A 256 -18.53 15.47 6.53
N SER A 257 -17.68 15.13 7.50
CA SER A 257 -18.08 14.51 8.76
C SER A 257 -18.86 15.48 9.66
N PHE A 258 -18.44 16.75 9.75
CA PHE A 258 -19.11 17.78 10.55
C PHE A 258 -20.50 18.12 10.02
N LEU A 259 -20.64 18.28 8.71
CA LEU A 259 -21.95 18.50 8.07
C LEU A 259 -22.94 17.37 8.39
N ARG A 260 -22.44 16.16 8.60
CA ARG A 260 -23.27 14.97 8.87
C ARG A 260 -23.56 14.75 10.33
N ALA A 261 -22.66 15.12 11.23
CA ALA A 261 -22.94 15.09 12.67
C ALA A 261 -24.16 15.95 13.03
N ARG A 262 -24.51 16.95 12.19
CA ARG A 262 -25.72 17.76 12.31
C ARG A 262 -26.98 17.18 11.67
N GLY A 263 -26.89 16.12 10.86
CA GLY A 263 -28.03 15.60 10.07
C GLY A 263 -28.31 14.09 10.20
N ASP A 264 -27.30 13.27 10.48
CA ASP A 264 -27.43 11.81 10.58
C ASP A 264 -27.33 11.37 12.05
N ARG A 265 -28.36 10.69 12.57
CA ARG A 265 -28.22 9.92 13.82
C ARG A 265 -27.11 8.87 13.62
N PRO A 266 -26.24 8.63 14.61
CA PRO A 266 -25.23 7.60 14.51
C PRO A 266 -25.92 6.24 14.38
N CYS A 267 -25.94 5.69 13.17
CA CYS A 267 -26.27 4.29 12.95
C CYS A 267 -25.09 3.48 13.48
N PHE A 268 -25.13 3.23 14.80
CA PHE A 268 -24.24 2.31 15.49
C PHE A 268 -24.37 0.96 14.79
N LEU A 269 -23.22 0.36 14.46
CA LEU A 269 -23.07 -0.92 13.79
C LEU A 269 -23.96 -2.01 14.42
N ARG A 270 -25.17 -2.18 13.92
CA ARG A 270 -25.72 -3.52 13.69
C ARG A 270 -25.37 -3.84 12.24
N MET A 271 -24.59 -4.89 12.03
CA MET A 271 -24.54 -5.55 10.72
C MET A 271 -25.71 -6.53 10.70
N PRO A 272 -26.91 -6.19 10.20
CA PRO A 272 -27.83 -7.24 9.81
C PRO A 272 -27.18 -7.94 8.61
N CYS A 273 -26.80 -9.20 8.80
CA CYS A 273 -26.62 -10.11 7.68
C CYS A 273 -27.97 -10.14 6.96
N ALA A 274 -28.04 -9.56 5.76
CA ALA A 274 -29.22 -9.70 4.93
C ALA A 274 -29.29 -11.16 4.50
N SER A 275 -30.29 -11.87 5.03
CA SER A 275 -30.75 -13.18 4.58
C SER A 275 -31.25 -13.14 3.15
#